data_AF-A0A117SSZ0-F1
#
_entry.id   AF-A0A117SSZ0-F1
#
_cell.length_a   1.000
_cell.length_b   1.000
_cell.length_c   1.000
_cell.angle_alpha   90.00
_cell.angle_beta   90.00
_cell.angle_gamma   90.00
#
_symmetry.space_group_name_H-M   'P 1'
#
loop_
_entity.id
_entity.type
_entity.pdbx_description
1 polymer ?
#
loop_
_entity_poly.entity_id
_entity_poly.type
_entity_poly.pdbx_seq_one_letter_code
_entity_poly.pdbx_strand_id
1 'polypeptide(L)'
;MYGISYVYWLVYGSSLDLPAILGRLVGLGYEIGRAGYREGAVYLDPLPGGYAARRVYEEGIVYLLADLQRGALGVFSEGYGLLNRGIADVSRALMELSMPEPPRAELHVSFGLAGEDCRKEKVSISGIEFVRTGLVLMSGEPQGGEGIYVSVTPVGTGRYMAYLVVGGGWQYVLSHMKRIGDLLNSLVGYFVCGGAGFSGI
;
A
#
# COMPACT_ATOMS: atom_id res chain seq x y z
N MET A 1 -1.15 16.13 -7.53
CA MET A 1 -0.69 15.08 -6.59
C MET A 1 0.83 15.07 -6.59
N TYR A 2 1.47 14.87 -5.45
CA TYR A 2 2.93 14.75 -5.34
C TYR A 2 3.29 13.63 -4.38
N GLY A 3 4.45 12.99 -4.59
CA GLY A 3 4.95 11.92 -3.71
C GLY A 3 3.93 10.80 -3.50
N ILE A 4 3.68 10.01 -4.55
CA ILE A 4 2.82 8.83 -4.44
C ILE A 4 3.65 7.59 -4.15
N SER A 5 3.15 6.74 -3.28
CA SER A 5 3.75 5.44 -3.00
C SER A 5 2.67 4.39 -2.77
N TYR A 6 3.02 3.15 -3.08
CA TYR A 6 2.13 2.01 -3.02
C TYR A 6 2.78 0.89 -2.24
N VAL A 7 1.99 0.24 -1.37
CA VAL A 7 2.36 -1.02 -0.74
C VAL A 7 1.23 -2.02 -0.98
N TYR A 8 1.57 -3.21 -1.45
CA TYR A 8 0.63 -4.33 -1.53
C TYR A 8 1.05 -5.43 -0.57
N TRP A 9 0.24 -5.71 0.44
CA TRP A 9 0.48 -6.77 1.42
C TRP A 9 -0.24 -8.06 1.03
N LEU A 10 0.51 -9.16 1.03
CA LEU A 10 0.01 -10.53 1.01
C LEU A 10 0.09 -11.07 2.44
N VAL A 11 -1.06 -11.32 3.07
CA VAL A 11 -1.13 -11.70 4.49
C VAL A 11 -1.51 -13.17 4.61
N TYR A 12 -0.57 -13.98 5.07
CA TYR A 12 -0.68 -15.44 5.22
C TYR A 12 -0.81 -15.90 6.68
N GLY A 13 -0.56 -15.02 7.66
CA GLY A 13 -0.50 -15.40 9.07
C GLY A 13 0.57 -16.47 9.30
N SER A 14 0.24 -17.51 10.05
CA SER A 14 1.19 -18.59 10.37
C SER A 14 1.64 -19.45 9.18
N SER A 15 1.04 -19.28 7.99
CA SER A 15 1.35 -20.06 6.79
C SER A 15 2.44 -19.46 5.89
N LEU A 16 3.03 -18.31 6.28
CA LEU A 16 4.06 -17.66 5.49
C LEU A 16 5.41 -18.40 5.58
N ASP A 17 5.87 -18.99 4.48
CA ASP A 17 7.24 -19.50 4.34
C ASP A 17 8.15 -18.44 3.69
N LEU A 18 8.51 -17.41 4.47
CA LEU A 18 9.33 -16.30 3.97
C LEU A 18 10.69 -16.78 3.39
N PRO A 19 11.46 -17.67 4.05
CA PRO A 19 12.74 -18.14 3.49
C PRO A 19 12.59 -18.81 2.12
N ALA A 20 11.56 -19.64 1.93
CA ALA A 20 11.33 -20.28 0.64
C ALA A 20 10.95 -19.26 -0.43
N ILE A 21 10.07 -18.30 -0.12
CA ILE A 21 9.66 -17.24 -1.05
C ILE A 21 10.87 -16.40 -1.49
N LEU A 22 11.70 -15.95 -0.54
CA LEU A 22 12.90 -15.18 -0.86
C LEU A 22 13.88 -16.00 -1.72
N GLY A 23 14.05 -17.29 -1.44
CA GLY A 23 14.88 -18.18 -2.25
C GLY A 23 14.46 -18.26 -3.72
N ARG A 24 13.16 -18.28 -4.02
CA ARG A 24 12.65 -18.24 -5.41
C ARG A 24 12.92 -16.90 -6.09
N LEU A 25 12.78 -15.81 -5.36
CA LEU A 25 12.97 -14.46 -5.90
C LEU A 25 14.40 -14.18 -6.35
N VAL A 26 15.41 -14.87 -5.81
CA VAL A 26 16.80 -14.81 -6.29
C VAL A 26 16.88 -15.17 -7.78
N GLY A 27 16.16 -16.21 -8.21
CA GLY A 27 16.08 -16.62 -9.62
C GLY A 27 15.42 -15.59 -10.52
N LEU A 28 14.70 -14.63 -9.94
CA LEU A 28 14.08 -13.51 -10.65
C LEU A 28 14.95 -12.24 -10.61
N GLY A 29 16.17 -12.32 -10.07
CA GLY A 29 17.10 -11.20 -10.00
C GLY A 29 16.89 -10.28 -8.81
N TYR A 30 16.21 -10.74 -7.75
CA TYR A 30 16.15 -10.00 -6.49
C TYR A 30 17.43 -10.20 -5.68
N GLU A 31 17.92 -9.11 -5.12
CA GLU A 31 18.81 -9.15 -3.96
C GLU A 31 17.94 -9.40 -2.72
N ILE A 32 18.31 -10.35 -1.87
CA ILE A 32 17.52 -10.74 -0.69
C ILE A 32 18.30 -10.56 0.60
N GLY A 33 17.59 -10.21 1.67
CA GLY A 33 18.08 -10.35 3.04
C GLY A 33 18.23 -11.83 3.41
N ARG A 34 18.97 -12.11 4.48
CA ARG A 34 19.16 -13.48 4.95
C ARG A 34 17.96 -13.90 5.79
N ALA A 35 17.22 -14.91 5.33
CA ALA A 35 16.11 -15.47 6.09
C ALA A 35 16.32 -16.96 6.35
N GLY A 36 15.71 -17.47 7.42
CA GLY A 36 15.72 -18.90 7.73
C GLY A 36 14.89 -19.22 8.97
N TYR A 37 15.12 -20.41 9.52
CA TYR A 37 14.45 -20.88 10.72
C TYR A 37 15.45 -20.96 11.88
N ARG A 38 15.07 -20.46 13.05
CA ARG A 38 15.77 -20.64 14.33
C ARG A 38 14.75 -21.05 15.37
N GLU A 39 14.95 -22.21 15.99
CA GLU A 39 14.07 -22.73 17.05
C GLU A 39 12.59 -22.81 16.63
N GLY A 40 12.33 -23.10 15.35
CA GLY A 40 10.97 -23.19 14.79
C GLY A 40 10.34 -21.83 14.43
N ALA A 41 11.01 -20.72 14.72
CA ALA A 41 10.57 -19.38 14.32
C ALA A 41 11.31 -18.91 13.05
N VAL A 42 10.61 -18.15 12.20
CA VAL A 42 11.22 -17.48 11.05
C VAL A 42 12.04 -16.29 11.55
N TYR A 43 13.26 -16.13 11.06
CA TYR A 43 14.06 -14.92 11.23
C TYR A 43 14.38 -14.28 9.89
N LEU A 44 14.61 -12.97 9.91
CA LEU A 44 15.05 -12.17 8.77
C LEU A 44 16.13 -11.19 9.25
N ASP A 45 17.31 -11.30 8.66
CA ASP A 45 18.33 -10.25 8.66
C ASP A 45 18.13 -9.43 7.37
N PRO A 46 17.49 -8.24 7.43
CA PRO A 46 17.08 -7.50 6.25
C PRO A 46 18.28 -6.85 5.53
N LEU A 47 18.06 -6.46 4.28
CA LEU A 47 18.97 -5.58 3.55
C LEU A 47 19.08 -4.20 4.22
N PRO A 48 20.14 -3.42 3.91
CA PRO A 48 20.21 -2.02 4.31
C PRO A 48 18.93 -1.27 3.93
N GLY A 49 18.35 -0.55 4.89
CA GLY A 49 17.04 0.10 4.75
C GLY A 49 15.84 -0.70 5.28
N GLY A 50 16.07 -1.92 5.80
CA GLY A 50 15.04 -2.72 6.47
C GLY A 50 14.17 -3.57 5.54
N TYR A 51 14.56 -3.69 4.26
CA TYR A 51 13.82 -4.45 3.25
C TYR A 51 14.19 -5.94 3.29
N ALA A 52 13.21 -6.81 3.10
CA ALA A 52 13.41 -8.25 2.97
C ALA A 52 14.08 -8.63 1.64
N ALA A 53 13.79 -7.87 0.58
CA ALA A 53 14.44 -8.00 -0.71
C ALA A 53 14.31 -6.70 -1.51
N ARG A 54 15.09 -6.55 -2.58
CA ARG A 54 14.90 -5.49 -3.56
C ARG A 54 15.27 -5.97 -4.96
N ARG A 55 14.67 -5.34 -5.96
CA ARG A 55 15.05 -5.50 -7.37
C ARG A 55 15.06 -4.15 -8.07
N VAL A 56 16.15 -3.88 -8.77
CA VAL A 56 16.33 -2.67 -9.57
C VAL A 56 15.86 -2.95 -11.00
N TYR A 57 14.95 -2.12 -11.49
CA TYR A 57 14.52 -2.06 -12.89
C TYR A 57 15.00 -0.73 -13.49
N GLU A 58 14.85 -0.58 -14.80
CA GLU A 58 15.18 0.67 -15.50
C GLU A 58 14.34 1.86 -14.99
N GLU A 59 13.08 1.60 -14.65
CA GLU A 59 12.12 2.64 -14.26
C GLU A 59 12.13 2.95 -12.75
N GLY A 60 12.90 2.20 -11.95
CA GLY A 60 12.97 2.37 -10.50
C GLY A 60 13.18 1.06 -9.74
N ILE A 61 12.92 1.08 -8.43
CA ILE A 61 13.22 -0.04 -7.53
C ILE A 61 11.94 -0.58 -6.91
N VAL A 62 11.78 -1.91 -6.96
CA VAL A 62 10.79 -2.63 -6.15
C VAL A 62 11.46 -3.12 -4.89
N TYR A 63 10.86 -2.82 -3.74
CA TYR A 63 11.29 -3.33 -2.45
C TYR A 63 10.27 -4.32 -1.91
N LEU A 64 10.75 -5.35 -1.23
CA LEU A 64 9.90 -6.25 -0.47
C LEU A 64 10.05 -5.97 1.02
N LEU A 65 8.92 -5.89 1.72
CA LEU A 65 8.82 -5.71 3.16
C LEU A 65 8.36 -7.03 3.77
N ALA A 66 8.83 -7.37 4.97
CA ALA A 66 8.32 -8.53 5.69
C ALA A 66 7.80 -8.08 7.05
N ASP A 67 6.56 -8.48 7.36
CA ASP A 67 5.99 -8.37 8.70
C ASP A 67 5.83 -9.78 9.26
N LEU A 68 6.80 -10.20 10.05
CA LEU A 68 6.82 -11.55 10.63
C LEU A 68 5.75 -11.74 11.71
N GLN A 69 5.27 -10.67 12.34
CA GLN A 69 4.22 -10.75 13.36
C GLN A 69 2.86 -11.00 12.72
N ARG A 70 2.60 -10.37 11.57
CA ARG A 70 1.39 -10.60 10.77
C ARG A 70 1.51 -11.80 9.83
N GLY A 71 2.72 -12.33 9.65
CA GLY A 71 3.01 -13.31 8.59
C GLY A 71 2.64 -12.76 7.22
N ALA A 72 3.15 -11.57 6.91
CA ALA A 72 2.85 -10.86 5.67
C ALA A 72 4.11 -10.48 4.88
N LEU A 73 3.99 -10.52 3.56
CA LEU A 73 4.98 -10.04 2.60
C LEU A 73 4.38 -8.83 1.85
N GLY A 74 5.07 -7.71 1.91
CA GLY A 74 4.67 -6.47 1.26
C GLY A 74 5.51 -6.20 0.01
N VAL A 75 4.87 -5.77 -1.08
CA VAL A 75 5.54 -5.22 -2.27
C VAL A 75 5.41 -3.71 -2.22
N PHE A 76 6.52 -2.98 -2.21
CA PHE A 76 6.55 -1.52 -2.15
C PHE A 76 7.22 -0.92 -3.39
N SER A 77 6.62 0.17 -3.90
CA SER A 77 7.14 0.96 -5.02
C SER A 77 6.51 2.36 -5.04
N GLU A 78 7.24 3.34 -5.59
CA GLU A 78 6.73 4.69 -5.85
C GLU A 78 5.95 4.79 -7.18
N GLY A 79 6.02 3.75 -8.02
CA GLY A 79 5.29 3.66 -9.29
C GLY A 79 4.31 2.48 -9.32
N TYR A 80 3.09 2.72 -9.79
CA TYR A 80 2.05 1.68 -9.91
C TYR A 80 2.45 0.58 -10.91
N GLY A 81 3.11 0.93 -12.02
CA GLY A 81 3.63 -0.06 -12.97
C GLY A 81 4.66 -0.99 -12.33
N LEU A 82 5.61 -0.44 -11.57
CA LEU A 82 6.61 -1.22 -10.83
C LEU A 82 5.99 -2.04 -9.70
N LEU A 83 4.97 -1.51 -9.00
CA LEU A 83 4.21 -2.27 -8.01
C LEU A 83 3.62 -3.54 -8.64
N ASN A 84 2.93 -3.40 -9.78
CA ASN A 84 2.34 -4.54 -10.49
C ASN A 84 3.39 -5.56 -10.94
N ARG A 85 4.54 -5.12 -11.43
CA ARG A 85 5.65 -6.02 -11.76
C ARG A 85 6.15 -6.78 -10.53
N GLY A 86 6.34 -6.09 -9.41
CA GLY A 86 6.73 -6.70 -8.15
C GLY A 86 5.72 -7.72 -7.62
N ILE A 87 4.42 -7.39 -7.69
CA ILE A 87 3.34 -8.33 -7.34
C ILE A 87 3.40 -9.54 -8.25
N ALA A 88 3.58 -9.37 -9.56
CA ALA A 88 3.67 -10.48 -10.51
C ALA A 88 4.87 -11.40 -10.23
N ASP A 89 6.03 -10.83 -9.89
CA ASP A 89 7.21 -11.61 -9.52
C ASP A 89 6.99 -12.42 -8.24
N VAL A 90 6.37 -11.80 -7.22
CA VAL A 90 6.00 -12.49 -5.97
C VAL A 90 4.95 -13.57 -6.24
N SER A 91 3.91 -13.29 -7.02
CA SER A 91 2.88 -14.28 -7.39
C SER A 91 3.50 -15.47 -8.11
N ARG A 92 4.45 -15.25 -9.02
CA ARG A 92 5.19 -16.35 -9.67
C ARG A 92 5.97 -17.20 -8.66
N ALA A 93 6.70 -16.56 -7.73
CA ALA A 93 7.41 -17.27 -6.68
C ALA A 93 6.47 -18.12 -5.80
N LEU A 94 5.30 -17.58 -5.44
CA LEU A 94 4.27 -18.30 -4.68
C LEU A 94 3.72 -19.50 -5.46
N MET A 95 3.46 -19.33 -6.76
CA MET A 95 2.99 -20.41 -7.64
C MET A 95 4.03 -21.54 -7.77
N GLU A 96 5.31 -21.21 -7.92
CA GLU A 96 6.40 -22.21 -7.96
C GLU A 96 6.55 -22.98 -6.65
N LEU A 97 6.16 -22.37 -5.53
CA LEU A 97 6.11 -23.01 -4.21
C LEU A 97 4.78 -23.72 -3.94
N SER A 98 3.83 -23.69 -4.88
CA SER A 98 2.47 -24.21 -4.70
C SER A 98 1.78 -23.64 -3.45
N MET A 99 2.09 -22.40 -3.08
CA MET A 99 1.43 -21.72 -1.97
C MET A 99 -0.01 -21.35 -2.35
N PRO A 100 -0.97 -21.45 -1.41
CA PRO A 100 -2.34 -21.02 -1.67
C PRO A 100 -2.40 -19.50 -1.91
N GLU A 101 -3.52 -19.02 -2.46
CA GLU A 101 -3.80 -17.58 -2.45
C GLU A 101 -3.80 -17.07 -1.00
N PRO A 102 -3.28 -15.85 -0.75
CA PRO A 102 -3.29 -15.32 0.60
C PRO A 102 -4.73 -15.10 1.05
N PRO A 103 -5.11 -15.54 2.28
CA PRO A 103 -6.46 -15.37 2.79
C PRO A 103 -6.86 -13.89 2.90
N ARG A 104 -5.87 -12.99 3.04
CA ARG A 104 -6.08 -11.55 3.10
C ARG A 104 -5.02 -10.81 2.30
N ALA A 105 -5.43 -9.73 1.66
CA ALA A 105 -4.55 -8.79 1.00
C ALA A 105 -4.90 -7.36 1.38
N GLU A 106 -3.96 -6.44 1.19
CA GLU A 106 -4.18 -5.02 1.43
C GLU A 106 -3.38 -4.16 0.43
N LEU A 107 -4.05 -3.26 -0.27
CA LEU A 107 -3.41 -2.21 -1.06
C LEU A 107 -3.43 -0.91 -0.27
N HIS A 108 -2.25 -0.38 0.01
CA HIS A 108 -2.05 0.88 0.71
C HIS A 108 -1.47 1.88 -0.28
N VAL A 109 -2.06 3.07 -0.35
CA VAL A 109 -1.61 4.16 -1.23
C VAL A 109 -1.48 5.42 -0.40
N SER A 110 -0.30 6.02 -0.42
CA SER A 110 -0.03 7.29 0.27
C SER A 110 0.36 8.33 -0.77
N PHE A 111 -0.25 9.52 -0.69
CA PHE A 111 0.06 10.60 -1.63
C PHE A 111 -0.23 11.99 -1.07
N GLY A 112 0.55 12.96 -1.53
CA GLY A 112 0.34 14.38 -1.26
C GLY A 112 -0.67 15.02 -2.20
N LEU A 113 -1.53 15.86 -1.64
CA LEU A 113 -2.47 16.73 -2.35
C LEU A 113 -2.13 18.18 -2.08
N ALA A 114 -2.26 19.02 -3.11
CA ALA A 114 -2.15 20.46 -3.02
C ALA A 114 -3.46 21.09 -3.49
N GLY A 115 -3.93 22.10 -2.78
CA GLY A 115 -5.17 22.82 -3.07
C GLY A 115 -5.92 23.23 -1.82
N GLU A 116 -7.10 23.83 -1.98
CA GLU A 116 -7.97 24.18 -0.87
C GLU A 116 -9.04 23.10 -0.64
N ASP A 117 -9.32 22.78 0.64
CA ASP A 117 -10.46 21.93 1.03
C ASP A 117 -11.77 22.68 0.79
N CYS A 118 -12.58 22.20 -0.17
CA CYS A 118 -13.87 22.80 -0.50
C CYS A 118 -14.92 22.70 0.60
N ARG A 119 -14.68 21.84 1.59
CA ARG A 119 -15.63 21.53 2.65
C ARG A 119 -15.28 22.27 3.94
N LYS A 120 -14.41 23.29 3.86
CA LYS A 120 -13.94 24.08 5.00
C LYS A 120 -15.12 24.75 5.71
N GLU A 121 -15.53 24.16 6.82
CA GLU A 121 -16.53 24.73 7.72
C GLU A 121 -15.82 25.38 8.92
N LYS A 122 -16.29 26.55 9.35
CA LYS A 122 -15.80 27.17 10.59
C LYS A 122 -16.66 26.70 11.77
N VAL A 123 -16.01 26.35 12.87
CA VAL A 123 -16.67 25.99 14.14
C VAL A 123 -16.04 26.78 15.28
N SER A 124 -16.84 27.26 16.22
CA SER A 124 -16.35 27.97 17.41
C SER A 124 -16.38 27.04 18.61
N ILE A 125 -15.24 26.86 19.27
CA ILE A 125 -15.12 26.07 20.51
C ILE A 125 -14.46 26.97 21.55
N SER A 126 -15.18 27.27 22.64
CA SER A 126 -14.73 28.18 23.71
C SER A 126 -14.29 29.56 23.21
N GLY A 127 -14.97 30.10 22.19
CA GLY A 127 -14.69 31.43 21.63
C GLY A 127 -13.50 31.47 20.66
N ILE A 128 -12.85 30.34 20.39
CA ILE A 128 -11.80 30.21 19.38
C ILE A 128 -12.41 29.66 18.09
N GLU A 129 -12.17 30.34 16.96
CA GLU A 129 -12.56 29.84 15.64
C GLU A 129 -11.59 28.74 15.19
N PHE A 130 -12.14 27.56 14.92
CA PHE A 130 -11.45 26.44 14.28
C PHE A 130 -11.99 26.24 12.87
N VAL A 131 -11.15 25.74 11.97
CA VAL A 131 -11.59 25.27 10.65
C VAL A 131 -11.65 23.76 10.68
N ARG A 132 -12.83 23.19 10.45
CA ARG A 132 -13.02 21.75 10.25
C ARG A 132 -12.41 21.37 8.92
N THR A 133 -11.24 20.72 8.98
CA THR A 133 -10.48 20.27 7.82
C THR A 133 -10.10 18.80 7.97
N GLY A 134 -9.84 18.15 6.86
CA GLY A 134 -9.55 16.72 6.81
C GLY A 134 -10.80 15.87 6.58
N LEU A 135 -10.60 14.57 6.38
CA LEU A 135 -11.67 13.65 6.04
C LEU A 135 -11.29 12.22 6.39
N VAL A 136 -12.27 11.45 6.87
CA VAL A 136 -12.21 9.99 6.89
C VAL A 136 -13.42 9.45 6.13
N LEU A 137 -13.18 8.59 5.14
CA LEU A 137 -14.22 7.84 4.42
C LEU A 137 -14.01 6.35 4.63
N MET A 138 -15.11 5.63 4.83
CA MET A 138 -15.12 4.19 5.03
C MET A 138 -16.22 3.57 4.16
N SER A 139 -15.87 2.53 3.42
CA SER A 139 -16.80 1.70 2.64
C SER A 139 -16.62 0.25 3.06
N GLY A 140 -17.71 -0.48 3.29
CA GLY A 140 -17.69 -1.86 3.75
C GLY A 140 -17.21 -2.00 5.20
N GLU A 141 -16.56 -3.12 5.49
CA GLU A 141 -16.02 -3.49 6.80
C GLU A 141 -14.48 -3.47 6.78
N PRO A 142 -13.83 -2.30 6.66
CA PRO A 142 -12.38 -2.22 6.50
C PRO A 142 -11.59 -2.77 7.70
N GLN A 143 -12.24 -2.98 8.86
CA GLN A 143 -11.66 -3.64 10.02
C GLN A 143 -12.15 -5.09 10.14
N GLY A 144 -11.50 -5.99 9.41
CA GLY A 144 -11.72 -7.43 9.54
C GLY A 144 -12.47 -8.08 8.38
N GLY A 145 -13.07 -7.29 7.49
CA GLY A 145 -13.72 -7.74 6.26
C GLY A 145 -13.18 -7.05 5.02
N GLU A 146 -14.02 -6.98 3.99
CA GLU A 146 -13.73 -6.26 2.74
C GLU A 146 -14.15 -4.79 2.86
N GLY A 147 -13.25 -3.88 2.51
CA GLY A 147 -13.57 -2.46 2.56
C GLY A 147 -12.47 -1.54 2.08
N ILE A 148 -12.85 -0.27 1.96
CA ILE A 148 -11.98 0.84 1.58
C ILE A 148 -11.99 1.85 2.71
N TYR A 149 -10.81 2.23 3.17
CA TYR A 149 -10.59 3.29 4.14
C TYR A 149 -9.79 4.40 3.48
N VAL A 150 -10.21 5.65 3.64
CA VAL A 150 -9.48 6.83 3.18
C VAL A 150 -9.37 7.82 4.33
N SER A 151 -8.17 8.31 4.58
CA SER A 151 -7.90 9.43 5.47
C SER A 151 -7.21 10.54 4.69
N VAL A 152 -7.69 11.77 4.82
CA VAL A 152 -7.04 12.96 4.28
C VAL A 152 -6.81 13.92 5.43
N THR A 153 -5.54 14.22 5.72
CA THR A 153 -5.14 15.02 6.87
C THR A 153 -4.40 16.28 6.41
N PRO A 154 -4.74 17.48 6.91
CA PRO A 154 -3.98 18.69 6.62
C PRO A 154 -2.56 18.57 7.19
N VAL A 155 -1.56 18.97 6.40
CA VAL A 155 -0.14 18.98 6.84
C VAL A 155 0.48 20.38 6.81
N GLY A 156 -0.23 21.35 6.23
CA GLY A 156 0.18 22.75 6.16
C GLY A 156 -0.79 23.55 5.30
N THR A 157 -0.48 24.82 5.08
CA THR A 157 -1.34 25.70 4.26
C THR A 157 -1.48 25.16 2.84
N GLY A 158 -2.69 24.76 2.46
CA GLY A 158 -3.02 24.25 1.12
C GLY A 158 -2.38 22.89 0.78
N ARG A 159 -1.94 22.12 1.79
CA ARG A 159 -1.31 20.81 1.61
C ARG A 159 -1.95 19.76 2.50
N TYR A 160 -2.17 18.59 1.92
CA TYR A 160 -2.81 17.46 2.58
C TYR A 160 -2.05 16.18 2.29
N MET A 161 -2.04 15.28 3.27
CA MET A 161 -1.61 13.90 3.09
C MET A 161 -2.85 13.03 2.99
N ALA A 162 -2.95 12.26 1.92
CA ALA A 162 -3.99 11.26 1.73
C ALA A 162 -3.40 9.87 1.91
N TYR A 163 -4.16 9.03 2.61
CA TYR A 163 -3.87 7.64 2.85
C TYR A 163 -5.10 6.81 2.52
N LEU A 164 -4.92 5.85 1.62
CA LEU A 164 -5.98 4.97 1.14
C LEU A 164 -5.59 3.53 1.40
N VAL A 165 -6.49 2.76 2.00
CA VAL A 165 -6.34 1.32 2.20
C VAL A 165 -7.53 0.61 1.56
N VAL A 166 -7.26 -0.33 0.65
CA VAL A 166 -8.22 -1.35 0.21
C VAL A 166 -7.82 -2.65 0.87
N GLY A 167 -8.63 -3.16 1.79
CA GLY A 167 -8.37 -4.40 2.53
C GLY A 167 -9.48 -5.42 2.31
N GLY A 168 -9.14 -6.71 2.32
CA GLY A 168 -10.12 -7.77 2.17
C GLY A 168 -9.50 -9.08 1.68
N GLY A 169 -10.32 -9.91 1.03
CA GLY A 169 -9.82 -11.09 0.32
C GLY A 169 -8.95 -10.71 -0.88
N TRP A 170 -8.06 -11.61 -1.28
CA TRP A 170 -7.13 -11.41 -2.41
C TRP A 170 -7.84 -10.93 -3.69
N GLN A 171 -8.92 -11.60 -4.10
CA GLN A 171 -9.69 -11.26 -5.29
C GLN A 171 -10.36 -9.88 -5.20
N TYR A 172 -10.89 -9.54 -4.03
CA TYR A 172 -11.49 -8.22 -3.78
C TYR A 172 -10.46 -7.11 -3.98
N VAL A 173 -9.28 -7.24 -3.36
CA VAL A 173 -8.23 -6.22 -3.45
C VAL A 173 -7.68 -6.12 -4.88
N LEU A 174 -7.43 -7.25 -5.55
CA LEU A 174 -6.98 -7.24 -6.94
C LEU A 174 -7.96 -6.55 -7.89
N SER A 175 -9.27 -6.75 -7.70
CA SER A 175 -10.29 -6.13 -8.54
C SER A 175 -10.30 -4.60 -8.40
N HIS A 176 -10.09 -4.09 -7.17
CA HIS A 176 -10.02 -2.66 -6.89
C HIS A 176 -8.67 -2.05 -7.29
N MET A 177 -7.58 -2.81 -7.18
CA MET A 177 -6.27 -2.37 -7.64
C MET A 177 -6.31 -1.95 -9.11
N LYS A 178 -6.95 -2.74 -9.98
CA LYS A 178 -7.13 -2.40 -11.42
C LYS A 178 -7.83 -1.08 -11.67
N ARG A 179 -8.62 -0.58 -10.71
CA ARG A 179 -9.40 0.66 -10.78
C ARG A 179 -8.92 1.72 -9.79
N ILE A 180 -7.73 1.54 -9.21
CA ILE A 180 -7.25 2.42 -8.14
C ILE A 180 -7.12 3.87 -8.62
N GLY A 181 -6.74 4.06 -9.88
CA GLY A 181 -6.64 5.38 -10.49
C GLY A 181 -7.96 6.15 -10.53
N ASP A 182 -9.07 5.47 -10.87
CA ASP A 182 -10.42 6.09 -10.85
C ASP A 182 -10.79 6.56 -9.44
N LEU A 183 -10.46 5.75 -8.44
CA LEU A 183 -10.72 6.05 -7.04
C LEU A 183 -9.88 7.23 -6.56
N LEU A 184 -8.58 7.25 -6.87
CA LEU A 184 -7.68 8.35 -6.55
C LEU A 184 -8.15 9.66 -7.19
N ASN A 185 -8.53 9.62 -8.48
CA ASN A 185 -9.04 10.78 -9.21
C ASN A 185 -10.36 11.30 -8.61
N SER A 186 -11.28 10.39 -8.26
CA SER A 186 -12.55 10.75 -7.63
C SER A 186 -12.33 11.39 -6.25
N LEU A 187 -11.39 10.89 -5.46
CA LEU A 187 -11.02 11.46 -4.16
C LEU A 187 -10.41 12.85 -4.29
N VAL A 188 -9.50 13.05 -5.26
CA VAL A 188 -8.91 14.37 -5.54
C VAL A 188 -10.02 15.36 -5.91
N GLY A 189 -10.92 14.98 -6.82
CA GLY A 189 -12.03 15.84 -7.27
C GLY A 189 -13.06 16.13 -6.18
N TYR A 190 -13.29 15.19 -5.26
CA TYR A 190 -14.17 15.39 -4.12
C TYR A 190 -13.57 16.34 -3.07
N PHE A 191 -12.25 16.28 -2.86
CA PHE A 191 -11.57 17.00 -1.79
C PHE A 191 -11.06 18.40 -2.19
N VAL A 192 -10.50 18.55 -3.39
CA VAL A 192 -9.79 19.77 -3.83
C VAL A 192 -10.63 20.63 -4.76
N CYS A 193 -10.69 21.94 -4.50
CA CYS A 193 -11.42 22.88 -5.34
C CYS A 193 -10.78 23.06 -6.72
N GLY A 194 -11.61 23.00 -7.77
CA GLY A 194 -11.19 23.28 -9.16
C GLY A 194 -10.49 22.11 -9.87
N GLY A 195 -10.79 20.86 -9.48
CA GLY A 195 -10.15 19.67 -10.04
C GLY A 195 -10.21 19.58 -11.57
N ALA A 196 -9.12 19.94 -12.23
CA ALA A 196 -8.82 19.43 -13.55
C ALA A 196 -8.60 17.91 -13.42
N GLY A 197 -9.41 17.12 -14.12
CA GLY A 197 -9.25 15.68 -14.17
C GLY A 197 -7.80 15.31 -14.51
N PHE A 198 -7.22 14.41 -13.72
CA PHE A 198 -5.84 13.98 -13.91
C PHE A 198 -5.77 12.85 -14.95
N SER A 199 -4.93 13.04 -15.97
CA SER A 199 -4.68 12.11 -17.08
C SER A 199 -3.27 11.51 -17.00
N GLY A 200 -2.97 10.81 -15.91
CA GLY A 200 -1.62 10.26 -15.67
C GLY A 200 -1.62 8.90 -14.96
N ILE A 201 -2.55 8.03 -15.33
CA ILE A 201 -2.50 6.59 -15.04
C ILE A 201 -2.01 5.89 -16.29
#